data_AF-A0A1E3BG92-F1
#
_entry.id   AF-A0A1E3BG92-F1
#
_cell.length_a   1.000
_cell.length_b   1.000
_cell.length_c   1.000
_cell.angle_alpha   90.00
_cell.angle_beta   90.00
_cell.angle_gamma   90.00
#
_symmetry.space_group_name_H-M   'P 1'
#
loop_
_entity.id
_entity.type
_entity.pdbx_description
1 polymer ?
#
loop_
_entity_poly.entity_id
_entity_poly.type
_entity_poly.pdbx_seq_one_letter_code
_entity_poly.pdbx_strand_id
1 'polypeptide(L)'
;MSVWNPDNIRDVAESVGIVNLHNEVTENLARDVEYRIAQVLEEALKFMRHSKRTTMTTQDVAHALRVLDVEPLYGYESTRPLRFGEASLGPGQPLFYVEDEEVDFEKLINAPLPKVPREISFTAHWLAVEGVQPSIPQNPTAADSRNLELLSKGPNANSTLAAMSGTNVAVKPLVKHVLSKELQLYFEKVCSAFLDSSEEYRTSGYASLREDPGLHQLVPYFVQFIAEKVTHSLKDIFALTQVMHMTEALVQNKSLYVDPYVASLVPPILTCLIGRQLGGNADLTEQFALRDLAASLLGLIGKKYSHSSHALKPRLARSCLKTFLDPAKPFGAHYGAVIGLHSVGGPEAVRVLILPNLATYSNNLLRDGLADDNPRRPEAERILGVLLAVLGTLKEGHLPQVNGHVPQVTEEVRERLTGKVGEIIAARIAEGGEVQLAQAILEA
;
A
#
# COMPACT_ATOMS: atom_id res chain seq x y z
N MET A 1 33.30 -46.37 19.48
CA MET A 1 34.11 -46.68 18.28
C MET A 1 34.10 -45.43 17.43
N SER A 2 35.28 -44.96 17.01
CA SER A 2 35.40 -43.84 16.07
C SER A 2 34.82 -44.27 14.73
N VAL A 3 34.17 -43.35 14.01
CA VAL A 3 33.72 -43.61 12.62
C VAL A 3 34.89 -43.50 11.64
N TRP A 4 35.97 -42.82 12.02
CA TRP A 4 37.17 -42.65 11.21
C TRP A 4 37.96 -43.96 11.09
N ASN A 5 38.31 -44.35 9.86
CA ASN A 5 39.07 -45.58 9.63
C ASN A 5 40.51 -45.43 10.19
N PRO A 6 40.94 -46.26 11.16
CA PRO A 6 42.31 -46.21 11.68
C PRO A 6 43.38 -46.54 10.63
N ASP A 7 43.04 -47.25 9.54
CA ASP A 7 44.01 -47.54 8.47
C ASP A 7 44.50 -46.26 7.78
N ASN A 8 43.66 -45.23 7.65
CA ASN A 8 44.05 -43.94 7.08
C ASN A 8 45.22 -43.28 7.86
N ILE A 9 45.34 -43.56 9.16
CA ILE A 9 46.43 -43.04 9.99
C ILE A 9 47.73 -43.81 9.74
N ARG A 10 47.62 -45.12 9.48
CA ARG A 10 48.79 -45.93 9.10
C ARG A 10 49.32 -45.48 7.74
N ASP A 11 48.45 -45.21 6.78
CA ASP A 11 48.84 -44.70 5.45
C ASP A 11 49.61 -43.38 5.56
N VAL A 12 49.13 -42.45 6.42
CA VAL A 12 49.84 -41.18 6.68
C VAL A 12 51.18 -41.43 7.40
N ALA A 13 51.23 -42.35 8.37
CA ALA A 13 52.48 -42.68 9.07
C ALA A 13 53.54 -43.28 8.12
N GLU A 14 53.12 -44.16 7.21
CA GLU A 14 53.98 -44.73 6.17
C GLU A 14 54.47 -43.68 5.19
N SER A 15 53.64 -42.69 4.82
CA SER A 15 54.05 -41.57 3.96
C SER A 15 55.19 -40.71 4.56
N VAL A 16 55.29 -40.68 5.90
CA VAL A 16 56.36 -40.00 6.64
C VAL A 16 57.57 -40.93 6.87
N GLY A 17 57.45 -42.22 6.58
CA GLY A 17 58.50 -43.24 6.72
C GLY A 17 58.44 -44.05 8.02
N ILE A 18 57.34 -43.99 8.78
CA ILE A 18 57.13 -44.76 10.02
C ILE A 18 56.40 -46.07 9.69
N VAL A 19 57.11 -47.19 9.70
CA VAL A 19 56.57 -48.50 9.25
C VAL A 19 55.75 -49.23 10.31
N ASN A 20 56.09 -49.09 11.60
CA ASN A 20 55.44 -49.84 12.68
C ASN A 20 54.83 -48.88 13.72
N LEU A 21 53.51 -48.66 13.64
CA LEU A 21 52.75 -47.89 14.62
C LEU A 21 51.94 -48.83 15.53
N HIS A 22 51.97 -48.59 16.85
CA HIS A 22 51.20 -49.41 17.78
C HIS A 22 49.69 -49.18 17.61
N ASN A 23 48.88 -50.24 17.76
CA ASN A 23 47.44 -50.18 17.50
C ASN A 23 46.71 -49.19 18.42
N GLU A 24 47.08 -49.12 19.71
CA GLU A 24 46.47 -48.17 20.64
C GLU A 24 46.72 -46.70 20.25
N VAL A 25 47.90 -46.40 19.69
CA VAL A 25 48.23 -45.05 19.21
C VAL A 25 47.38 -44.70 17.99
N THR A 26 47.21 -45.67 17.08
CA THR A 26 46.39 -45.51 15.87
C THR A 26 44.93 -45.24 16.23
N GLU A 27 44.36 -46.01 17.16
CA GLU A 27 42.96 -45.83 17.59
C GLU A 27 42.74 -44.51 18.33
N ASN A 28 43.66 -44.10 19.20
CA ASN A 28 43.52 -42.86 19.94
C ASN A 28 43.68 -41.63 19.02
N LEU A 29 44.60 -41.68 18.06
CA LEU A 29 44.77 -40.60 17.09
C LEU A 29 43.57 -40.50 16.15
N ALA A 30 42.93 -41.62 15.78
CA ALA A 30 41.68 -41.61 14.99
C ALA A 30 40.56 -40.86 15.72
N ARG A 31 40.42 -41.09 17.03
CA ARG A 31 39.43 -40.40 17.86
C ARG A 31 39.71 -38.90 17.96
N ASP A 32 40.97 -38.49 18.08
CA ASP A 32 41.32 -37.07 18.13
C ASP A 32 41.08 -36.38 16.78
N VAL A 33 41.44 -37.01 15.66
CA VAL A 33 41.16 -36.49 14.30
C VAL A 33 39.66 -36.30 14.08
N GLU A 34 38.84 -37.29 14.45
CA GLU A 34 37.38 -37.19 14.35
C GLU A 34 36.84 -36.03 15.19
N TYR A 35 37.35 -35.84 16.41
CA TYR A 35 36.98 -34.71 17.26
C TYR A 35 37.35 -33.36 16.63
N ARG A 36 38.54 -33.24 16.03
CA ARG A 36 38.98 -32.01 15.34
C ARG A 36 38.12 -31.72 14.11
N ILE A 37 37.76 -32.73 13.33
CA ILE A 37 36.86 -32.58 12.18
C ILE A 37 35.49 -32.09 12.65
N ALA A 38 34.93 -32.69 13.70
CA ALA A 38 33.66 -32.25 14.28
C ALA A 38 33.74 -30.78 14.76
N GLN A 39 34.82 -30.39 15.41
CA GLN A 39 35.06 -29.01 15.86
C GLN A 39 35.05 -28.01 14.69
N VAL A 40 35.73 -28.32 13.58
CA VAL A 40 35.73 -27.48 12.36
C VAL A 40 34.32 -27.40 11.76
N LEU A 41 33.61 -28.52 11.71
CA LEU A 41 32.24 -28.58 11.18
C LEU A 41 31.26 -27.76 12.02
N GLU A 42 31.37 -27.78 13.34
CA GLU A 42 30.52 -26.98 14.23
C GLU A 42 30.71 -25.48 14.01
N GLU A 43 31.97 -25.02 13.87
CA GLU A 43 32.26 -23.62 13.54
C GLU A 43 31.78 -23.25 12.14
N ALA A 44 31.97 -24.12 11.14
CA ALA A 44 31.49 -23.89 9.78
C ALA A 44 29.95 -23.80 9.72
N LEU A 45 29.24 -24.62 10.52
CA LEU A 45 27.78 -24.55 10.63
C LEU A 45 27.31 -23.22 11.23
N LYS A 46 28.06 -22.63 12.16
CA LYS A 46 27.76 -21.29 12.68
C LYS A 46 27.89 -20.26 11.56
N PHE A 47 28.97 -20.29 10.76
CA PHE A 47 29.13 -19.39 9.61
C PHE A 47 28.02 -19.55 8.57
N MET A 48 27.63 -20.79 8.26
CA MET A 48 26.52 -21.08 7.34
C MET A 48 25.20 -20.48 7.84
N ARG A 49 24.87 -20.69 9.13
CA ARG A 49 23.65 -20.16 9.76
C ARG A 49 23.65 -18.63 9.84
N HIS A 50 24.78 -18.01 10.22
CA HIS A 50 24.93 -16.56 10.25
C HIS A 50 24.85 -15.93 8.85
N SER A 51 25.24 -16.68 7.82
CA SER A 51 25.08 -16.30 6.41
C SER A 51 23.65 -16.52 5.87
N LYS A 52 22.71 -17.00 6.70
CA LYS A 52 21.31 -17.32 6.33
C LYS A 52 21.18 -18.33 5.18
N ARG A 53 22.13 -19.26 5.08
CA ARG A 53 22.13 -20.34 4.07
C ARG A 53 21.78 -21.67 4.73
N THR A 54 21.26 -22.61 3.94
CA THR A 54 21.00 -24.00 4.36
C THR A 54 22.03 -24.98 3.80
N THR A 55 22.85 -24.54 2.85
CA THR A 55 23.94 -25.31 2.25
C THR A 55 25.28 -24.73 2.68
N MET A 56 26.16 -25.60 3.17
CA MET A 56 27.51 -25.24 3.59
C MET A 56 28.42 -25.14 2.36
N THR A 57 29.22 -24.09 2.29
CA THR A 57 30.16 -23.81 1.19
C THR A 57 31.61 -23.95 1.65
N THR A 58 32.55 -24.06 0.70
CA THR A 58 33.99 -24.14 1.04
C THR A 58 34.49 -22.92 1.81
N GLN A 59 33.85 -21.76 1.63
CA GLN A 59 34.16 -20.54 2.37
C GLN A 59 33.79 -20.63 3.85
N ASP A 60 32.70 -21.30 4.20
CA ASP A 60 32.29 -21.46 5.61
C ASP A 60 33.35 -22.27 6.39
N VAL A 61 33.89 -23.32 5.77
CA VAL A 61 34.99 -24.12 6.32
C VAL A 61 36.30 -23.32 6.37
N ALA A 62 36.62 -22.55 5.33
CA ALA A 62 37.81 -21.69 5.34
C ALA A 62 37.78 -20.64 6.46
N HIS A 63 36.60 -20.08 6.76
CA HIS A 63 36.42 -19.19 7.89
C HIS A 63 36.52 -19.92 9.24
N ALA A 64 35.98 -21.14 9.35
CA ALA A 64 36.13 -21.98 10.52
C ALA A 64 37.60 -22.30 10.83
N LEU A 65 38.40 -22.67 9.82
CA LEU A 65 39.83 -22.92 9.98
C LEU A 65 40.58 -21.69 10.50
N ARG A 66 40.25 -20.50 9.98
CA ARG A 66 40.85 -19.24 10.44
C ARG A 66 40.51 -18.93 11.90
N VAL A 67 39.30 -19.22 12.35
CA VAL A 67 38.88 -19.00 13.75
C VAL A 67 39.56 -19.98 14.70
N LEU A 68 39.81 -21.20 14.23
CA LEU A 68 40.51 -22.24 14.99
C LEU A 68 42.04 -22.13 14.91
N ASP A 69 42.56 -21.04 14.34
CA ASP A 69 43.99 -20.81 14.10
C ASP A 69 44.68 -21.95 13.33
N VAL A 70 43.95 -22.61 12.44
CA VAL A 70 44.46 -23.65 11.54
C VAL A 70 44.95 -23.00 10.24
N GLU A 71 46.03 -23.55 9.69
CA GLU A 71 46.59 -23.11 8.42
C GLU A 71 45.54 -23.14 7.29
N PRO A 72 45.48 -22.10 6.44
CA PRO A 72 44.47 -22.02 5.39
C PRO A 72 44.73 -23.06 4.27
N LEU A 73 43.69 -23.81 3.92
CA LEU A 73 43.72 -24.75 2.80
C LEU A 73 43.35 -24.03 1.49
N TYR A 74 44.32 -23.91 0.58
CA TYR A 74 44.14 -23.28 -0.73
C TYR A 74 43.73 -24.29 -1.82
N GLY A 75 43.14 -23.80 -2.91
CA GLY A 75 42.78 -24.63 -4.08
C GLY A 75 41.37 -25.23 -4.05
N TYR A 76 40.55 -24.90 -3.06
CA TYR A 76 39.17 -25.39 -2.94
C TYR A 76 38.15 -24.33 -3.35
N GLU A 77 37.43 -24.59 -4.44
CA GLU A 77 36.36 -23.72 -4.93
C GLU A 77 35.04 -24.49 -5.06
N SER A 78 33.92 -23.86 -4.72
CA SER A 78 32.60 -24.51 -4.81
C SER A 78 32.10 -24.64 -6.27
N THR A 79 32.72 -23.94 -7.22
CA THR A 79 32.34 -23.94 -8.65
C THR A 79 32.93 -25.12 -9.42
N ARG A 80 34.02 -25.71 -8.93
CA ARG A 80 34.71 -26.86 -9.55
C ARG A 80 34.66 -28.07 -8.61
N PRO A 81 33.74 -29.02 -8.82
CA PRO A 81 33.69 -30.23 -8.00
C PRO A 81 34.91 -31.10 -8.25
N LEU A 82 35.44 -31.70 -7.18
CA LEU A 82 36.54 -32.68 -7.27
C LEU A 82 36.05 -33.97 -7.91
N ARG A 83 36.85 -34.53 -8.82
CA ARG A 83 36.63 -35.85 -9.42
C ARG A 83 37.61 -36.83 -8.80
N PHE A 84 37.07 -37.88 -8.19
CA PHE A 84 37.85 -38.95 -7.59
C PHE A 84 37.93 -40.11 -8.58
N GLY A 85 39.14 -40.45 -9.02
CA GLY A 85 39.43 -41.66 -9.77
C GLY A 85 39.73 -42.82 -8.82
N GLU A 86 39.36 -44.03 -9.22
CA GLU A 86 39.68 -45.25 -8.48
C GLU A 86 40.86 -45.97 -9.15
N ALA A 87 41.89 -46.27 -8.37
CA ALA A 87 43.02 -47.10 -8.77
C ALA A 87 43.05 -48.37 -7.91
N SER A 88 43.03 -49.54 -8.53
CA SER A 88 43.14 -50.81 -7.82
C SER A 88 44.61 -51.26 -7.77
N LEU A 89 45.25 -51.13 -6.61
CA LEU A 89 46.59 -51.66 -6.37
C LEU A 89 46.50 -53.06 -5.74
N GLY A 90 46.32 -54.08 -6.58
CA GLY A 90 46.28 -55.49 -6.14
C GLY A 90 45.00 -55.89 -5.37
N PRO A 91 44.97 -57.11 -4.81
CA PRO A 91 43.77 -57.62 -4.14
C PRO A 91 43.64 -57.04 -2.72
N GLY A 92 42.69 -56.12 -2.51
CA GLY A 92 42.14 -55.90 -1.17
C GLY A 92 41.70 -54.48 -0.80
N GLN A 93 42.24 -53.42 -1.41
CA GLN A 93 41.89 -52.04 -1.02
C GLN A 93 41.84 -51.10 -2.24
N PRO A 94 40.68 -50.45 -2.51
CA PRO A 94 40.58 -49.43 -3.56
C PRO A 94 41.25 -48.12 -3.10
N LEU A 95 42.20 -47.62 -3.88
CA LEU A 95 42.84 -46.33 -3.66
C LEU A 95 42.09 -45.27 -4.48
N PHE A 96 41.63 -44.21 -3.81
CA PHE A 96 41.02 -43.07 -4.49
C PHE A 96 42.04 -41.95 -4.62
N TYR A 97 42.15 -41.38 -5.82
CA TYR A 97 43.01 -40.22 -6.08
C TYR A 97 42.19 -39.11 -6.73
N VAL A 98 42.62 -37.86 -6.53
CA VAL A 98 42.02 -36.72 -7.23
C VAL A 98 42.65 -36.64 -8.61
N GLU A 99 41.83 -36.73 -9.66
CA GLU A 99 42.30 -36.54 -11.04
C GLU A 99 42.69 -35.07 -11.24
N ASP A 100 43.94 -34.82 -11.60
CA ASP A 100 44.42 -33.50 -12.00
C ASP A 100 44.55 -33.44 -13.53
N GLU A 101 43.76 -32.58 -14.16
CA GLU A 101 43.77 -32.38 -15.61
C GLU A 101 44.75 -31.25 -15.93
N GLU A 102 45.85 -31.58 -16.61
CA GLU A 102 46.79 -30.58 -17.11
C GLU A 102 46.11 -29.72 -18.19
N VAL A 103 46.13 -28.39 -18.00
CA VAL A 103 45.53 -27.42 -18.93
C VAL A 103 46.62 -26.57 -19.57
N ASP A 104 46.58 -26.47 -20.89
CA ASP A 104 47.45 -25.57 -21.66
C ASP A 104 47.16 -24.08 -21.36
N PHE A 105 48.20 -23.31 -21.11
CA PHE A 105 48.10 -21.88 -20.79
C PHE A 105 47.49 -21.07 -21.93
N GLU A 106 47.76 -21.43 -23.19
CA GLU A 106 47.15 -20.71 -24.33
C GLU A 106 45.63 -20.84 -24.34
N LYS A 107 45.12 -22.01 -23.94
CA LYS A 107 43.69 -22.27 -23.83
C LYS A 107 43.06 -21.47 -22.69
N LEU A 108 43.77 -21.29 -21.57
CA LEU A 108 43.29 -20.50 -20.44
C LEU A 108 43.26 -19.00 -20.75
N ILE A 109 44.30 -18.48 -21.41
CA ILE A 109 44.41 -17.06 -21.78
C ILE A 109 43.32 -16.66 -22.79
N ASN A 110 43.02 -17.55 -23.75
CA ASN A 110 42.01 -17.32 -24.77
C ASN A 110 40.59 -17.68 -24.32
N ALA A 111 40.39 -18.07 -23.04
CA ALA A 111 39.08 -18.41 -22.52
C ALA A 111 38.19 -17.15 -22.42
N PRO A 112 36.91 -17.23 -22.83
CA PRO A 112 36.01 -16.09 -22.74
C PRO A 112 35.70 -15.74 -21.28
N LEU A 113 35.52 -14.45 -21.02
CA LEU A 113 35.15 -13.95 -19.70
C LEU A 113 33.77 -14.49 -19.27
N PRO A 114 33.57 -14.78 -17.97
CA PRO A 114 32.28 -15.24 -17.45
C PRO A 114 31.22 -14.13 -17.55
N LYS A 115 29.95 -14.55 -17.63
CA LYS A 115 28.82 -13.62 -17.64
C LYS A 115 28.58 -13.05 -16.25
N VAL A 116 28.40 -11.73 -16.17
CA VAL A 116 28.11 -11.04 -14.91
C VAL A 116 26.59 -11.01 -14.67
N PRO A 117 26.09 -11.43 -13.49
CA PRO A 117 24.69 -11.28 -13.12
C PRO A 117 24.25 -9.82 -13.05
N ARG A 118 22.93 -9.57 -13.06
CA ARG A 118 22.38 -8.22 -12.82
C ARG A 118 22.64 -7.79 -11.38
N GLU A 119 22.69 -6.48 -11.17
CA GLU A 119 22.74 -5.89 -9.84
C GLU A 119 21.51 -6.27 -9.00
N ILE A 120 21.68 -6.23 -7.68
CA ILE A 120 20.65 -6.63 -6.72
C ILE A 120 19.51 -5.60 -6.73
N SER A 121 18.32 -6.05 -7.10
CA SER A 121 17.08 -5.27 -7.01
C SER A 121 16.03 -6.04 -6.21
N PHE A 122 15.14 -5.33 -5.50
CA PHE A 122 14.02 -5.96 -4.81
C PHE A 122 12.70 -5.74 -5.56
N THR A 123 11.78 -6.70 -5.43
CA THR A 123 10.41 -6.59 -5.92
C THR A 123 9.46 -6.87 -4.76
N ALA A 124 8.57 -5.92 -4.48
CA ALA A 124 7.60 -6.04 -3.39
C ALA A 124 6.24 -6.49 -3.93
N HIS A 125 5.56 -7.35 -3.17
CA HIS A 125 4.19 -7.77 -3.43
C HIS A 125 3.47 -8.07 -2.12
N TRP A 126 2.13 -8.11 -2.15
CA TRP A 126 1.32 -8.47 -1.00
C TRP A 126 1.33 -9.98 -0.77
N LEU A 127 1.97 -10.43 0.30
CA LEU A 127 1.95 -11.83 0.72
C LEU A 127 0.58 -12.21 1.32
N ALA A 128 -0.02 -11.32 2.10
CA ALA A 128 -1.32 -11.52 2.72
C ALA A 128 -2.07 -10.19 2.89
N VAL A 129 -3.40 -10.24 2.78
CA VAL A 129 -4.32 -9.15 3.10
C VAL A 129 -5.38 -9.74 4.02
N GLU A 130 -5.56 -9.18 5.22
CA GLU A 130 -6.49 -9.70 6.25
C GLU A 130 -6.25 -11.19 6.59
N GLY A 131 -4.98 -11.62 6.61
CA GLY A 131 -4.59 -13.01 6.88
C GLY A 131 -4.86 -13.99 5.73
N VAL A 132 -5.39 -13.53 4.60
CA VAL A 132 -5.61 -14.34 3.39
C VAL A 132 -4.56 -14.01 2.35
N GLN A 133 -3.92 -15.04 1.79
CA GLN A 133 -2.95 -14.90 0.72
C GLN A 133 -3.67 -14.60 -0.61
N PRO A 134 -3.41 -13.46 -1.28
CA PRO A 134 -4.01 -13.18 -2.58
C PRO A 134 -3.42 -14.07 -3.66
N SER A 135 -4.24 -14.46 -4.63
CA SER A 135 -3.85 -15.30 -5.78
C SER A 135 -3.13 -14.47 -6.85
N ILE A 136 -1.93 -13.99 -6.55
CA ILE A 136 -1.03 -13.32 -7.50
C ILE A 136 0.07 -14.29 -7.96
N PRO A 137 0.66 -14.09 -9.16
CA PRO A 137 1.67 -15.01 -9.71
C PRO A 137 2.89 -15.23 -8.80
N GLN A 138 3.19 -14.27 -7.91
CA GLN A 138 4.29 -14.33 -6.97
C GLN A 138 3.99 -15.19 -5.73
N ASN A 139 2.71 -15.42 -5.42
CA ASN A 139 2.30 -16.21 -4.27
C ASN A 139 2.12 -17.69 -4.67
N PRO A 140 2.57 -18.64 -3.82
CA PRO A 140 2.35 -20.06 -4.06
C PRO A 140 0.87 -20.38 -4.17
N THR A 141 0.53 -21.26 -5.09
CA THR A 141 -0.81 -21.85 -5.17
C THR A 141 -0.92 -23.03 -4.21
N ALA A 142 -2.15 -23.42 -3.87
CA ALA A 142 -2.41 -24.63 -3.07
C ALA A 142 -1.83 -25.91 -3.69
N ALA A 143 -1.56 -25.93 -5.00
CA ALA A 143 -0.86 -27.03 -5.66
C ALA A 143 0.64 -27.05 -5.36
N ASP A 144 1.28 -25.87 -5.28
CA ASP A 144 2.71 -25.74 -4.97
C ASP A 144 3.02 -26.16 -3.54
N SER A 145 2.12 -25.87 -2.60
CA SER A 145 2.25 -26.24 -1.18
C SER A 145 2.36 -27.75 -0.97
N ARG A 146 1.67 -28.57 -1.78
CA ARG A 146 1.70 -30.04 -1.69
C ARG A 146 3.08 -30.63 -2.05
N ASN A 147 3.84 -29.98 -2.92
CA ASN A 147 5.20 -30.41 -3.25
C ASN A 147 6.23 -30.02 -2.18
N LEU A 148 5.90 -29.03 -1.34
CA LEU A 148 6.77 -28.55 -0.26
C LEU A 148 6.55 -29.29 1.07
N GLU A 149 5.47 -30.07 1.19
CA GLU A 149 5.09 -30.82 2.41
C GLU A 149 6.03 -32.01 2.75
N LEU A 150 7.02 -32.32 1.91
CA LEU A 150 8.11 -33.24 2.27
C LEU A 150 9.09 -32.64 3.31
N LEU A 151 8.95 -31.35 3.64
CA LEU A 151 9.58 -30.73 4.81
C LEU A 151 8.51 -30.39 5.85
N SER A 152 8.62 -30.98 7.05
CA SER A 152 7.65 -30.82 8.13
C SER A 152 7.53 -29.36 8.58
N LYS A 153 6.35 -28.76 8.37
CA LYS A 153 5.98 -27.46 8.94
C LYS A 153 5.10 -27.63 10.18
N GLY A 154 5.73 -27.84 11.33
CA GLY A 154 5.15 -27.66 12.66
C GLY A 154 3.92 -28.53 13.02
N PRO A 155 3.46 -28.50 14.28
CA PRO A 155 2.56 -29.54 14.80
C PRO A 155 1.09 -29.48 14.37
N ASN A 156 0.63 -28.49 13.59
CA ASN A 156 -0.81 -28.19 13.42
C ASN A 156 -1.31 -28.02 11.97
N ALA A 157 -0.56 -28.47 10.95
CA ALA A 157 -1.02 -28.38 9.56
C ALA A 157 -1.93 -29.58 9.20
N ASN A 158 -3.23 -29.50 9.52
CA ASN A 158 -4.21 -30.47 9.05
C ASN A 158 -4.56 -30.21 7.57
N SER A 159 -4.20 -31.16 6.70
CA SER A 159 -4.32 -31.12 5.23
C SER A 159 -5.72 -31.42 4.68
N THR A 160 -6.72 -31.68 5.54
CA THR A 160 -8.01 -32.28 5.12
C THR A 160 -9.15 -31.30 4.82
N LEU A 161 -8.98 -29.99 5.04
CA LEU A 161 -10.04 -28.99 4.82
C LEU A 161 -10.01 -28.30 3.44
N ALA A 162 -8.90 -28.39 2.70
CA ALA A 162 -8.73 -27.66 1.43
C ALA A 162 -9.31 -28.38 0.19
N ALA A 163 -9.81 -29.62 0.34
CA ALA A 163 -10.19 -30.47 -0.79
C ALA A 163 -11.63 -30.29 -1.33
N MET A 164 -12.44 -29.39 -0.77
CA MET A 164 -13.90 -29.34 -1.05
C MET A 164 -14.43 -28.08 -1.75
N SER A 165 -13.62 -27.22 -2.36
CA SER A 165 -14.16 -26.02 -3.04
C SER A 165 -13.49 -25.75 -4.38
N GLY A 166 -14.24 -26.09 -5.44
CA GLY A 166 -13.88 -25.84 -6.83
C GLY A 166 -14.00 -24.37 -7.24
N THR A 167 -13.13 -24.03 -8.19
CA THR A 167 -13.23 -23.09 -9.31
C THR A 167 -14.27 -21.95 -9.22
N ASN A 168 -13.75 -20.72 -9.24
CA ASN A 168 -14.42 -19.41 -9.29
C ASN A 168 -15.21 -19.01 -8.04
N VAL A 169 -14.55 -18.28 -7.14
CA VAL A 169 -15.28 -17.46 -6.16
C VAL A 169 -14.54 -16.14 -5.98
N ALA A 170 -15.29 -15.06 -6.16
CA ALA A 170 -14.99 -13.73 -5.66
C ALA A 170 -14.40 -13.78 -4.24
N VAL A 171 -13.84 -12.67 -3.77
CA VAL A 171 -13.63 -12.48 -2.33
C VAL A 171 -15.00 -12.48 -1.64
N LYS A 172 -15.58 -13.67 -1.47
CA LYS A 172 -16.64 -13.96 -0.54
C LYS A 172 -15.86 -14.04 0.77
N PRO A 173 -16.10 -13.17 1.74
CA PRO A 173 -15.46 -13.31 3.05
C PRO A 173 -15.93 -14.65 3.63
N LEU A 174 -15.15 -15.71 3.40
CA LEU A 174 -15.36 -17.07 3.90
C LEU A 174 -14.76 -17.22 5.31
N VAL A 175 -14.59 -16.10 6.00
CA VAL A 175 -14.47 -16.08 7.45
C VAL A 175 -15.76 -15.41 7.88
N LYS A 176 -16.71 -16.19 8.42
CA LYS A 176 -17.65 -15.60 9.38
C LYS A 176 -16.73 -14.97 10.41
N HIS A 177 -16.57 -13.64 10.44
CA HIS A 177 -15.68 -13.03 11.43
C HIS A 177 -16.17 -13.56 12.77
N VAL A 178 -15.32 -14.33 13.45
CA VAL A 178 -15.66 -14.92 14.75
C VAL A 178 -15.55 -13.77 15.73
N LEU A 179 -16.54 -12.88 15.65
CA LEU A 179 -16.60 -11.68 16.43
C LEU A 179 -16.96 -12.12 17.85
N SER A 180 -16.12 -11.75 18.82
CA SER A 180 -16.41 -12.05 20.22
C SER A 180 -17.72 -11.37 20.64
N LYS A 181 -18.36 -11.91 21.68
CA LYS A 181 -19.57 -11.30 22.23
C LYS A 181 -19.33 -9.86 22.70
N GLU A 182 -18.13 -9.57 23.20
CA GLU A 182 -17.73 -8.23 23.62
C GLU A 182 -17.61 -7.26 22.44
N LEU A 183 -17.00 -7.70 21.32
CA LEU A 183 -16.89 -6.87 20.11
C LEU A 183 -18.27 -6.62 19.48
N GLN A 184 -19.18 -7.59 19.55
CA GLN A 184 -20.57 -7.40 19.11
C GLN A 184 -21.29 -6.35 19.98
N LEU A 185 -21.21 -6.47 21.30
CA LEU A 185 -21.81 -5.51 22.23
C LEU A 185 -21.20 -4.11 22.06
N TYR A 186 -19.88 -4.03 21.84
CA TYR A 186 -19.20 -2.78 21.52
C TYR A 186 -19.75 -2.16 20.23
N PHE A 187 -19.85 -2.95 19.15
CA PHE A 187 -20.40 -2.49 17.87
C PHE A 187 -21.83 -1.97 18.02
N GLU A 188 -22.70 -2.71 18.70
CA GLU A 188 -24.09 -2.28 18.95
C GLU A 188 -24.14 -0.99 19.80
N LYS A 189 -23.31 -0.90 20.84
CA LYS A 189 -23.28 0.27 21.72
C LYS A 189 -22.77 1.52 21.01
N VAL A 190 -21.75 1.39 20.16
CA VAL A 190 -21.21 2.47 19.35
C VAL A 190 -22.21 2.91 18.28
N CYS A 191 -22.82 1.97 17.55
CA CYS A 191 -23.83 2.29 16.54
C CYS A 191 -25.09 2.96 17.12
N SER A 192 -25.50 2.57 18.34
CA SER A 192 -26.62 3.21 19.04
C SER A 192 -26.25 4.59 19.59
N ALA A 193 -25.03 4.76 20.13
CA ALA A 193 -24.56 6.04 20.64
C ALA A 193 -24.54 7.15 19.57
N PHE A 194 -24.24 6.79 18.30
CA PHE A 194 -24.24 7.77 17.21
C PHE A 194 -25.61 8.25 16.77
N LEU A 195 -26.64 7.41 16.93
CA LEU A 195 -28.02 7.76 16.58
C LEU A 195 -28.79 8.34 17.78
N ASP A 196 -28.13 8.45 18.93
CA ASP A 196 -28.72 9.04 20.13
C ASP A 196 -28.72 10.57 20.05
N SER A 197 -29.69 11.15 20.73
CA SER A 197 -29.89 12.60 20.89
C SER A 197 -28.79 13.28 21.71
N SER A 198 -28.14 12.55 22.63
CA SER A 198 -27.10 13.09 23.50
C SER A 198 -25.78 13.30 22.74
N GLU A 199 -25.26 14.53 22.80
CA GLU A 199 -23.97 14.89 22.19
C GLU A 199 -22.76 14.26 22.91
N GLU A 200 -22.86 14.03 24.21
CA GLU A 200 -21.79 13.43 25.01
C GLU A 200 -21.51 11.99 24.60
N TYR A 201 -22.58 11.20 24.38
CA TYR A 201 -22.44 9.81 23.92
C TYR A 201 -21.88 9.74 22.50
N ARG A 202 -22.28 10.67 21.62
CA ARG A 202 -21.74 10.75 20.24
C ARG A 202 -20.25 11.07 20.25
N THR A 203 -19.84 12.08 21.00
CA THR A 203 -18.44 12.52 21.10
C THR A 203 -17.54 11.41 21.68
N SER A 204 -18.01 10.73 22.72
CA SER A 204 -17.32 9.59 23.30
C SER A 204 -17.17 8.44 22.30
N GLY A 205 -18.22 8.14 21.53
CA GLY A 205 -18.17 7.14 20.45
C GLY A 205 -17.14 7.47 19.37
N TYR A 206 -17.04 8.75 18.96
CA TYR A 206 -16.06 9.18 17.96
C TYR A 206 -14.62 9.10 18.47
N ALA A 207 -14.40 9.49 19.73
CA ALA A 207 -13.10 9.38 20.37
C ALA A 207 -12.63 7.92 20.47
N SER A 208 -13.53 7.02 20.89
CA SER A 208 -13.26 5.58 20.97
C SER A 208 -12.87 5.01 19.59
N LEU A 209 -13.62 5.30 18.52
CA LEU A 209 -13.26 4.83 17.17
C LEU A 209 -11.91 5.38 16.66
N ARG A 210 -11.53 6.59 17.10
CA ARG A 210 -10.31 7.27 16.65
C ARG A 210 -9.06 6.73 17.34
N GLU A 211 -9.17 6.29 18.59
CA GLU A 211 -8.03 5.91 19.42
C GLU A 211 -7.88 4.40 19.59
N ASP A 212 -8.97 3.63 19.55
CA ASP A 212 -8.93 2.21 19.90
C ASP A 212 -8.21 1.36 18.84
N PRO A 213 -7.20 0.56 19.22
CA PRO A 213 -6.42 -0.27 18.29
C PRO A 213 -7.04 -1.64 17.99
N GLY A 214 -7.97 -2.11 18.82
CA GLY A 214 -8.56 -3.46 18.72
C GLY A 214 -9.68 -3.61 17.69
N LEU A 215 -9.98 -2.57 16.90
CA LEU A 215 -11.19 -2.49 16.07
C LEU A 215 -11.03 -3.08 14.67
N HIS A 216 -9.87 -3.65 14.34
CA HIS A 216 -9.57 -4.11 12.97
C HIS A 216 -10.62 -5.09 12.42
N GLN A 217 -11.08 -6.06 13.23
CA GLN A 217 -12.11 -7.03 12.83
C GLN A 217 -13.49 -6.39 12.60
N LEU A 218 -13.75 -5.22 13.18
CA LEU A 218 -15.02 -4.48 13.07
C LEU A 218 -15.05 -3.53 11.87
N VAL A 219 -13.90 -3.18 11.29
CA VAL A 219 -13.81 -2.23 10.16
C VAL A 219 -14.74 -2.62 9.00
N PRO A 220 -14.79 -3.88 8.52
CA PRO A 220 -15.71 -4.26 7.44
C PRO A 220 -17.18 -4.02 7.80
N TYR A 221 -17.56 -4.30 9.05
CA TYR A 221 -18.92 -4.12 9.56
C TYR A 221 -19.29 -2.64 9.66
N PHE A 222 -18.36 -1.80 10.10
CA PHE A 222 -18.56 -0.35 10.10
C PHE A 222 -18.70 0.21 8.68
N VAL A 223 -17.87 -0.24 7.73
CA VAL A 223 -17.97 0.17 6.32
C VAL A 223 -19.32 -0.23 5.72
N GLN A 224 -19.78 -1.46 6.00
CA GLN A 224 -21.10 -1.96 5.59
C GLN A 224 -22.22 -1.12 6.21
N PHE A 225 -22.15 -0.86 7.52
CA PHE A 225 -23.13 -0.05 8.26
C PHE A 225 -23.21 1.37 7.71
N ILE A 226 -22.06 2.01 7.45
CA ILE A 226 -21.98 3.34 6.82
C ILE A 226 -22.68 3.32 5.46
N ALA A 227 -22.38 2.33 4.62
CA ALA A 227 -22.98 2.21 3.29
C ALA A 227 -24.51 2.01 3.35
N GLU A 228 -24.99 1.14 4.24
CA GLU A 228 -26.41 0.86 4.42
C GLU A 228 -27.17 2.06 5.02
N LYS A 229 -26.61 2.73 6.03
CA LYS A 229 -27.25 3.92 6.62
C LYS A 229 -27.34 5.07 5.62
N VAL A 230 -26.31 5.29 4.80
CA VAL A 230 -26.37 6.33 3.77
C VAL A 230 -27.44 6.02 2.72
N THR A 231 -27.63 4.77 2.30
CA THR A 231 -28.64 4.43 1.29
C THR A 231 -30.07 4.45 1.83
N HIS A 232 -30.29 4.03 3.08
CA HIS A 232 -31.63 3.95 3.68
C HIS A 232 -32.10 5.27 4.32
N SER A 233 -31.19 6.14 4.75
CA SER A 233 -31.51 7.38 5.47
C SER A 233 -31.19 8.67 4.69
N LEU A 234 -31.36 8.68 3.36
CA LEU A 234 -31.09 9.87 2.51
C LEU A 234 -31.91 11.12 2.88
N LYS A 235 -33.04 10.95 3.57
CA LYS A 235 -33.93 12.04 4.00
C LYS A 235 -33.54 12.65 5.34
N ASP A 236 -32.75 11.96 6.15
CA ASP A 236 -32.38 12.39 7.50
C ASP A 236 -30.96 12.95 7.51
N ILE A 237 -30.84 14.28 7.53
CA ILE A 237 -29.52 14.95 7.52
C ILE A 237 -28.75 14.62 8.79
N PHE A 238 -29.40 14.52 9.93
CA PHE A 238 -28.72 14.27 11.20
C PHE A 238 -27.96 12.94 11.14
N ALA A 239 -28.65 11.88 10.71
CA ALA A 239 -28.03 10.56 10.54
C ALA A 239 -26.87 10.57 9.53
N LEU A 240 -27.02 11.25 8.39
CA LEU A 240 -25.94 11.35 7.39
C LEU A 240 -24.71 12.07 7.96
N THR A 241 -24.91 13.18 8.68
CA THR A 241 -23.82 13.92 9.32
C THR A 241 -23.09 13.05 10.35
N GLN A 242 -23.83 12.30 11.18
CA GLN A 242 -23.21 11.43 12.18
C GLN A 242 -22.39 10.29 11.54
N VAL A 243 -22.87 9.74 10.42
CA VAL A 243 -22.18 8.69 9.66
C VAL A 243 -20.92 9.23 8.95
N MET A 244 -20.93 10.49 8.49
CA MET A 244 -19.73 11.12 7.94
C MET A 244 -18.67 11.38 9.02
N HIS A 245 -19.06 11.85 10.21
CA HIS A 245 -18.13 11.97 11.34
C HIS A 245 -17.57 10.61 11.82
N MET A 246 -18.40 9.56 11.78
CA MET A 246 -17.93 8.20 12.05
C MET A 246 -16.87 7.76 11.04
N THR A 247 -17.10 8.03 9.75
CA THR A 247 -16.14 7.73 8.68
C THR A 247 -14.84 8.51 8.87
N GLU A 248 -14.94 9.78 9.26
CA GLU A 248 -13.79 10.62 9.59
C GLU A 248 -12.98 10.03 10.75
N ALA A 249 -13.64 9.64 11.86
CA ALA A 249 -12.97 9.03 13.02
C ALA A 249 -12.22 7.75 12.65
N LEU A 250 -12.85 6.87 11.86
CA LEU A 250 -12.22 5.63 11.36
C LEU A 250 -11.00 5.92 10.49
N VAL A 251 -11.08 6.92 9.61
CA VAL A 251 -9.97 7.29 8.72
C VAL A 251 -8.85 8.01 9.47
N GLN A 252 -9.15 8.74 10.55
CA GLN A 252 -8.13 9.41 11.36
C GLN A 252 -7.36 8.45 12.28
N ASN A 253 -7.91 7.29 12.59
CA ASN A 253 -7.24 6.28 13.39
C ASN A 253 -5.96 5.77 12.68
N LYS A 254 -4.81 5.84 13.38
CA LYS A 254 -3.49 5.44 12.86
C LYS A 254 -3.21 3.96 13.03
N SER A 255 -3.90 3.31 13.96
CA SER A 255 -3.72 1.88 14.27
C SER A 255 -4.47 0.97 13.30
N LEU A 256 -5.47 1.50 12.58
CA LEU A 256 -6.30 0.75 11.65
C LEU A 256 -5.77 0.86 10.22
N TYR A 257 -5.62 -0.29 9.57
CA TYR A 257 -5.31 -0.37 8.15
C TYR A 257 -6.61 -0.32 7.33
N VAL A 258 -6.98 0.89 6.89
CA VAL A 258 -8.26 1.15 6.18
C VAL A 258 -8.09 1.11 4.65
N ASP A 259 -6.85 1.08 4.14
CA ASP A 259 -6.54 1.10 2.69
C ASP A 259 -7.36 0.11 1.84
N PRO A 260 -7.56 -1.18 2.26
CA PRO A 260 -8.34 -2.13 1.47
C PRO A 260 -9.81 -1.71 1.30
N TYR A 261 -10.34 -0.95 2.27
CA TYR A 261 -11.74 -0.56 2.34
C TYR A 261 -12.03 0.82 1.73
N VAL A 262 -11.00 1.61 1.37
CA VAL A 262 -11.16 2.95 0.80
C VAL A 262 -12.06 2.94 -0.44
N ALA A 263 -11.88 1.95 -1.33
CA ALA A 263 -12.70 1.83 -2.52
C ALA A 263 -14.20 1.59 -2.23
N SER A 264 -14.52 1.02 -1.06
CA SER A 264 -15.88 0.78 -0.57
C SER A 264 -16.45 1.95 0.23
N LEU A 265 -15.61 2.74 0.90
CA LEU A 265 -16.00 3.95 1.64
C LEU A 265 -16.28 5.16 0.73
N VAL A 266 -15.63 5.23 -0.44
CA VAL A 266 -15.78 6.35 -1.37
C VAL A 266 -17.22 6.54 -1.90
N PRO A 267 -17.95 5.49 -2.34
CA PRO A 267 -19.31 5.67 -2.90
C PRO A 267 -20.34 6.27 -1.91
N PRO A 268 -20.41 5.86 -0.62
CA PRO A 268 -21.26 6.52 0.36
C PRO A 268 -20.94 8.01 0.53
N ILE A 269 -19.65 8.38 0.61
CA ILE A 269 -19.21 9.78 0.73
C ILE A 269 -19.59 10.58 -0.52
N LEU A 270 -19.37 10.01 -1.70
CA LEU A 270 -19.80 10.65 -2.96
C LEU A 270 -21.32 10.82 -3.00
N THR A 271 -22.10 9.89 -2.45
CA THR A 271 -23.56 10.02 -2.40
C THR A 271 -24.00 11.19 -1.53
N CYS A 272 -23.37 11.40 -0.37
CA CYS A 272 -23.60 12.58 0.47
C CYS A 272 -23.13 13.88 -0.18
N LEU A 273 -22.14 13.82 -1.07
CA LEU A 273 -21.58 14.99 -1.75
C LEU A 273 -22.41 15.42 -2.98
N ILE A 274 -22.66 14.50 -3.92
CA ILE A 274 -23.28 14.76 -5.23
C ILE A 274 -24.71 14.19 -5.36
N GLY A 275 -25.33 13.81 -4.24
CA GLY A 275 -26.70 13.31 -4.20
C GLY A 275 -27.72 14.32 -4.73
N ARG A 276 -28.72 13.83 -5.48
CA ARG A 276 -29.78 14.67 -6.10
C ARG A 276 -30.73 15.30 -5.07
N GLN A 277 -31.18 14.54 -4.09
CA GLN A 277 -32.11 14.99 -3.05
C GLN A 277 -31.58 14.50 -1.71
N LEU A 278 -31.12 15.42 -0.88
CA LEU A 278 -30.64 15.16 0.47
C LEU A 278 -31.56 15.90 1.45
N GLY A 279 -31.95 15.25 2.55
CA GLY A 279 -32.59 15.94 3.67
C GLY A 279 -34.10 16.19 3.57
N GLY A 280 -34.77 15.82 2.47
CA GLY A 280 -36.23 16.00 2.34
C GLY A 280 -36.66 17.47 2.50
N ASN A 281 -37.18 17.82 3.69
CA ASN A 281 -37.64 19.17 4.07
C ASN A 281 -36.60 19.97 4.88
N ALA A 282 -35.40 19.43 5.11
CA ALA A 282 -34.41 20.08 5.96
C ALA A 282 -33.81 21.34 5.31
N ASP A 283 -33.33 22.24 6.16
CA ASP A 283 -32.85 23.56 5.75
C ASP A 283 -31.69 23.47 4.76
N LEU A 284 -31.69 24.36 3.77
CA LEU A 284 -30.65 24.44 2.75
C LEU A 284 -29.24 24.56 3.37
N THR A 285 -29.11 25.30 4.48
CA THR A 285 -27.84 25.47 5.20
C THR A 285 -27.28 24.14 5.70
N GLU A 286 -28.12 23.27 6.27
CA GLU A 286 -27.70 21.95 6.77
C GLU A 286 -27.32 21.02 5.62
N GLN A 287 -28.05 21.09 4.51
CA GLN A 287 -27.72 20.34 3.30
C GLN A 287 -26.37 20.73 2.69
N PHE A 288 -26.01 22.01 2.75
CA PHE A 288 -24.70 22.48 2.28
C PHE A 288 -23.58 22.13 3.27
N ALA A 289 -23.82 22.25 4.58
CA ALA A 289 -22.86 21.86 5.60
C ALA A 289 -22.48 20.36 5.52
N LEU A 290 -23.45 19.48 5.25
CA LEU A 290 -23.18 18.06 5.01
C LEU A 290 -22.28 17.83 3.79
N ARG A 291 -22.48 18.60 2.71
CA ARG A 291 -21.65 18.51 1.50
C ARG A 291 -20.24 19.02 1.75
N ASP A 292 -20.07 20.08 2.54
CA ASP A 292 -18.75 20.59 2.94
C ASP A 292 -17.98 19.54 3.75
N LEU A 293 -18.65 18.87 4.70
CA LEU A 293 -18.07 17.76 5.47
C LEU A 293 -17.70 16.56 4.57
N ALA A 294 -18.57 16.17 3.65
CA ALA A 294 -18.28 15.08 2.72
C ALA A 294 -17.09 15.43 1.79
N ALA A 295 -16.98 16.69 1.36
CA ALA A 295 -15.88 17.14 0.51
C ALA A 295 -14.54 17.18 1.27
N SER A 296 -14.53 17.65 2.53
CA SER A 296 -13.32 17.66 3.36
C SER A 296 -12.82 16.24 3.63
N LEU A 297 -13.73 15.30 3.93
CA LEU A 297 -13.44 13.89 4.11
C LEU A 297 -12.89 13.25 2.82
N LEU A 298 -13.48 13.58 1.67
CA LEU A 298 -12.98 13.10 0.37
C LEU A 298 -11.56 13.60 0.08
N GLY A 299 -11.29 14.87 0.41
CA GLY A 299 -9.95 15.46 0.34
C GLY A 299 -8.95 14.78 1.28
N LEU A 300 -9.37 14.46 2.51
CA LEU A 300 -8.55 13.74 3.50
C LEU A 300 -8.18 12.34 3.00
N ILE A 301 -9.16 11.58 2.50
CA ILE A 301 -8.95 10.25 1.90
C ILE A 301 -8.05 10.36 0.67
N GLY A 302 -8.31 11.33 -0.20
CA GLY A 302 -7.51 11.57 -1.41
C GLY A 302 -6.05 11.90 -1.11
N LYS A 303 -5.76 12.64 -0.02
CA LYS A 303 -4.40 12.96 0.42
C LYS A 303 -3.73 11.76 1.11
N LYS A 304 -4.40 11.15 2.09
CA LYS A 304 -3.84 10.07 2.92
C LYS A 304 -3.53 8.80 2.12
N TYR A 305 -4.43 8.40 1.21
CA TYR A 305 -4.31 7.13 0.47
C TYR A 305 -3.83 7.30 -0.98
N SER A 306 -3.29 8.49 -1.33
CA SER A 306 -2.73 8.74 -2.66
C SER A 306 -1.52 7.85 -2.99
N HIS A 307 -0.78 7.41 -1.97
CA HIS A 307 0.41 6.58 -2.12
C HIS A 307 0.04 5.12 -2.38
N SER A 308 -1.03 4.64 -1.75
CA SER A 308 -1.51 3.25 -1.89
C SER A 308 -2.27 3.02 -3.18
N SER A 309 -2.94 4.05 -3.72
CA SER A 309 -3.69 3.96 -4.97
C SER A 309 -3.56 5.21 -5.84
N HIS A 310 -2.70 5.14 -6.85
CA HIS A 310 -2.55 6.19 -7.85
C HIS A 310 -3.84 6.42 -8.68
N ALA A 311 -4.73 5.42 -8.76
CA ALA A 311 -5.99 5.52 -9.49
C ALA A 311 -7.10 6.24 -8.70
N LEU A 312 -6.94 6.45 -7.38
CA LEU A 312 -7.97 7.02 -6.52
C LEU A 312 -8.29 8.48 -6.89
N LYS A 313 -7.28 9.36 -6.89
CA LYS A 313 -7.46 10.80 -7.21
C LYS A 313 -8.12 11.03 -8.57
N PRO A 314 -7.65 10.42 -9.69
CA PRO A 314 -8.30 10.57 -10.98
C PRO A 314 -9.75 10.04 -11.01
N ARG A 315 -10.04 8.94 -10.30
CA ARG A 315 -11.39 8.38 -10.21
C ARG A 315 -12.35 9.32 -9.46
N LEU A 316 -11.90 9.91 -8.36
CA LEU A 316 -12.68 10.87 -7.58
C LEU A 316 -12.96 12.16 -8.36
N ALA A 317 -11.92 12.73 -8.99
CA ALA A 317 -12.05 13.92 -9.82
C ALA A 317 -13.01 13.67 -11.00
N ARG A 318 -12.92 12.51 -11.66
CA ARG A 318 -13.82 12.14 -12.76
C ARG A 318 -15.28 12.05 -12.34
N SER A 319 -15.59 11.46 -11.18
CA SER A 319 -16.96 11.36 -10.68
C SER A 319 -17.58 12.73 -10.42
N CYS A 320 -16.82 13.63 -9.80
CA CYS A 320 -17.29 14.98 -9.52
C CYS A 320 -17.39 15.82 -10.81
N LEU A 321 -16.41 15.71 -11.72
CA LEU A 321 -16.43 16.41 -13.01
C LEU A 321 -17.63 15.99 -13.86
N LYS A 322 -17.95 14.69 -13.89
CA LYS A 322 -19.13 14.19 -14.60
C LYS A 322 -20.43 14.83 -14.08
N THR A 323 -20.51 15.12 -12.79
CA THR A 323 -21.69 15.77 -12.20
C THR A 323 -21.67 17.27 -12.46
N PHE A 324 -20.49 17.90 -12.44
CA PHE A 324 -20.34 19.32 -12.77
C PHE A 324 -20.79 19.64 -14.20
N LEU A 325 -20.46 18.77 -15.17
CA LEU A 325 -20.77 18.97 -16.59
C LEU A 325 -22.21 18.56 -16.99
N ASP A 326 -23.00 17.98 -16.10
CA ASP A 326 -24.37 17.52 -16.39
C ASP A 326 -25.40 18.60 -16.00
N PRO A 327 -26.00 19.35 -16.96
CA PRO A 327 -26.93 20.43 -16.65
C PRO A 327 -28.27 19.95 -16.08
N ALA A 328 -28.58 18.64 -16.15
CA ALA A 328 -29.80 18.08 -15.60
C ALA A 328 -29.72 17.83 -14.08
N LYS A 329 -28.57 18.09 -13.45
CA LYS A 329 -28.37 17.91 -12.01
C LYS A 329 -28.85 19.13 -11.23
N PRO A 330 -29.33 18.94 -9.99
CA PRO A 330 -29.73 20.05 -9.13
C PRO A 330 -28.51 20.88 -8.69
N PHE A 331 -28.74 22.14 -8.37
CA PHE A 331 -27.70 23.07 -7.92
C PHE A 331 -26.94 22.53 -6.70
N GLY A 332 -27.62 21.92 -5.72
CA GLY A 332 -26.95 21.24 -4.62
C GLY A 332 -25.90 20.18 -5.04
N ALA A 333 -26.13 19.44 -6.13
CA ALA A 333 -25.15 18.47 -6.64
C ALA A 333 -23.97 19.15 -7.36
N HIS A 334 -24.21 20.27 -8.06
CA HIS A 334 -23.15 21.09 -8.63
C HIS A 334 -22.27 21.73 -7.55
N TYR A 335 -22.87 22.22 -6.46
CA TYR A 335 -22.16 22.72 -5.29
C TYR A 335 -21.17 21.67 -4.76
N GLY A 336 -21.67 20.46 -4.48
CA GLY A 336 -20.82 19.37 -3.99
C GLY A 336 -19.74 18.95 -5.00
N ALA A 337 -20.04 18.98 -6.30
CA ALA A 337 -19.07 18.68 -7.34
C ALA A 337 -17.90 19.69 -7.36
N VAL A 338 -18.19 20.99 -7.26
CA VAL A 338 -17.18 22.06 -7.26
C VAL A 338 -16.25 21.94 -6.05
N ILE A 339 -16.81 21.81 -4.85
CA ILE A 339 -16.00 21.66 -3.62
C ILE A 339 -15.26 20.32 -3.63
N GLY A 340 -15.87 19.25 -4.13
CA GLY A 340 -15.23 17.95 -4.29
C GLY A 340 -14.00 18.00 -5.20
N LEU A 341 -14.09 18.69 -6.34
CA LEU A 341 -12.95 18.90 -7.25
C LEU A 341 -11.81 19.64 -6.55
N HIS A 342 -12.16 20.74 -5.87
CA HIS A 342 -11.22 21.56 -5.12
C HIS A 342 -10.52 20.75 -4.01
N SER A 343 -11.27 20.02 -3.18
CA SER A 343 -10.74 19.26 -2.05
C SER A 343 -9.83 18.09 -2.47
N VAL A 344 -10.12 17.45 -3.61
CA VAL A 344 -9.33 16.29 -4.12
C VAL A 344 -8.08 16.73 -4.88
N GLY A 345 -8.21 17.71 -5.76
CA GLY A 345 -7.18 18.09 -6.72
C GLY A 345 -6.50 19.44 -6.47
N GLY A 346 -6.96 20.20 -5.48
CA GLY A 346 -6.40 21.50 -5.14
C GLY A 346 -6.53 22.54 -6.27
N PRO A 347 -5.67 23.57 -6.29
CA PRO A 347 -5.77 24.67 -7.26
C PRO A 347 -5.54 24.21 -8.71
N GLU A 348 -4.72 23.17 -8.93
CA GLU A 348 -4.46 22.65 -10.27
C GLU A 348 -5.72 22.02 -10.91
N ALA A 349 -6.54 21.33 -10.11
CA ALA A 349 -7.80 20.80 -10.61
C ALA A 349 -8.82 21.91 -10.93
N VAL A 350 -8.80 23.02 -10.18
CA VAL A 350 -9.64 24.19 -10.51
C VAL A 350 -9.21 24.77 -11.85
N ARG A 351 -7.90 24.94 -12.04
CA ARG A 351 -7.31 25.47 -13.28
C ARG A 351 -7.64 24.61 -14.50
N VAL A 352 -7.45 23.31 -14.41
CA VAL A 352 -7.57 22.41 -15.57
C VAL A 352 -9.00 21.95 -15.83
N LEU A 353 -9.83 21.78 -14.79
CA LEU A 353 -11.16 21.16 -14.94
C LEU A 353 -12.32 22.14 -14.81
N ILE A 354 -12.23 23.15 -13.93
CA ILE A 354 -13.32 24.09 -13.66
C ILE A 354 -13.25 25.28 -14.63
N LEU A 355 -12.10 25.96 -14.74
CA LEU A 355 -11.95 27.18 -15.56
C LEU A 355 -12.41 27.01 -17.02
N PRO A 356 -12.02 25.95 -17.77
CA PRO A 356 -12.36 25.85 -19.18
C PRO A 356 -13.87 25.73 -19.44
N ASN A 357 -14.62 25.21 -18.47
CA ASN A 357 -16.05 24.95 -18.59
C ASN A 357 -16.89 26.06 -17.92
N LEU A 358 -16.25 27.03 -17.27
CA LEU A 358 -16.92 28.00 -16.42
C LEU A 358 -17.74 29.02 -17.22
N ALA A 359 -17.25 29.50 -18.37
CA ALA A 359 -18.00 30.40 -19.24
C ALA A 359 -19.34 29.80 -19.69
N THR A 360 -19.31 28.54 -20.16
CA THR A 360 -20.52 27.81 -20.58
C THR A 360 -21.47 27.57 -19.41
N TYR A 361 -20.92 27.23 -18.23
CA TYR A 361 -21.70 27.03 -17.02
C TYR A 361 -22.38 28.32 -16.53
N SER A 362 -21.65 29.44 -16.54
CA SER A 362 -22.15 30.75 -16.12
C SER A 362 -23.26 31.26 -17.03
N ASN A 363 -23.04 31.21 -18.35
CA ASN A 363 -23.97 31.82 -19.30
C ASN A 363 -25.28 31.04 -19.46
N ASN A 364 -25.24 29.71 -19.27
CA ASN A 364 -26.42 28.86 -19.43
C ASN A 364 -27.07 28.55 -18.08
N LEU A 365 -26.35 27.94 -17.14
CA LEU A 365 -26.96 27.36 -15.93
C LEU A 365 -27.14 28.41 -14.82
N LEU A 366 -26.11 29.23 -14.55
CA LEU A 366 -26.19 30.23 -13.48
C LEU A 366 -27.12 31.39 -13.86
N ARG A 367 -27.13 31.82 -15.13
CA ARG A 367 -28.05 32.87 -15.58
C ARG A 367 -29.51 32.49 -15.39
N ASP A 368 -29.86 31.25 -15.76
CA ASP A 368 -31.23 30.73 -15.60
C ASP A 368 -31.57 30.50 -14.11
N GLY A 369 -30.58 30.10 -13.29
CA GLY A 369 -30.74 29.89 -11.85
C GLY A 369 -30.90 31.18 -11.03
N LEU A 370 -30.29 32.28 -11.47
CA LEU A 370 -30.31 33.58 -10.80
C LEU A 370 -31.43 34.52 -11.27
N ALA A 371 -32.24 34.12 -12.26
CA ALA A 371 -33.40 34.89 -12.68
C ALA A 371 -34.36 35.18 -11.51
N ASP A 372 -34.91 36.39 -11.44
CA ASP A 372 -35.64 36.91 -10.26
C ASP A 372 -36.86 36.07 -9.85
N ASP A 373 -37.47 35.30 -10.77
CA ASP A 373 -38.62 34.44 -10.51
C ASP A 373 -38.27 32.96 -10.23
N ASN A 374 -36.99 32.61 -10.14
CA ASN A 374 -36.59 31.21 -9.96
C ASN A 374 -36.60 30.80 -8.46
N PRO A 375 -37.41 29.79 -8.05
CA PRO A 375 -37.41 29.32 -6.66
C PRO A 375 -36.06 28.73 -6.21
N ARG A 376 -35.14 28.44 -7.14
CA ARG A 376 -33.80 27.90 -6.87
C ARG A 376 -32.73 28.98 -6.73
N ARG A 377 -33.09 30.25 -6.80
CA ARG A 377 -32.16 31.39 -6.62
C ARG A 377 -31.24 31.26 -5.39
N PRO A 378 -31.72 30.92 -4.17
CA PRO A 378 -30.82 30.81 -3.02
C PRO A 378 -29.75 29.70 -3.17
N GLU A 379 -30.05 28.62 -3.90
CA GLU A 379 -29.06 27.58 -4.22
C GLU A 379 -28.03 28.07 -5.25
N ALA A 380 -28.48 28.84 -6.25
CA ALA A 380 -27.62 29.41 -7.27
C ALA A 380 -26.66 30.47 -6.69
N GLU A 381 -27.13 31.30 -5.75
CA GLU A 381 -26.28 32.27 -5.04
C GLU A 381 -25.20 31.59 -4.18
N ARG A 382 -25.51 30.46 -3.55
CA ARG A 382 -24.52 29.67 -2.78
C ARG A 382 -23.44 29.07 -3.68
N ILE A 383 -23.81 28.58 -4.87
CA ILE A 383 -22.83 28.09 -5.85
C ILE A 383 -21.94 29.23 -6.33
N LEU A 384 -22.51 30.40 -6.63
CA LEU A 384 -21.74 31.56 -7.04
C LEU A 384 -20.69 31.91 -5.97
N GLY A 385 -21.10 31.94 -4.70
CA GLY A 385 -20.17 32.17 -3.58
C GLY A 385 -19.04 31.13 -3.51
N VAL A 386 -19.36 29.85 -3.70
CA VAL A 386 -18.36 28.78 -3.68
C VAL A 386 -17.44 28.79 -4.90
N LEU A 387 -17.96 29.08 -6.09
CA LEU A 387 -17.13 29.24 -7.28
C LEU A 387 -16.13 30.38 -7.08
N LEU A 388 -16.55 31.51 -6.51
CA LEU A 388 -15.64 32.60 -6.17
C LEU A 388 -14.61 32.19 -5.12
N ALA A 389 -15.01 31.48 -4.07
CA ALA A 389 -14.09 31.00 -3.05
C ALA A 389 -13.04 30.01 -3.61
N VAL A 390 -13.47 29.09 -4.48
CA VAL A 390 -12.60 28.10 -5.14
C VAL A 390 -11.69 28.74 -6.18
N LEU A 391 -12.16 29.78 -6.89
CA LEU A 391 -11.29 30.58 -7.76
C LEU A 391 -10.28 31.39 -6.94
N GLY A 392 -10.68 31.87 -5.77
CA GLY A 392 -9.82 32.58 -4.83
C GLY A 392 -8.56 31.81 -4.44
N THR A 393 -8.59 30.47 -4.42
CA THR A 393 -7.39 29.67 -4.10
C THR A 393 -6.33 29.68 -5.21
N LEU A 394 -6.68 30.10 -6.43
CA LEU A 394 -5.71 30.35 -7.50
C LEU A 394 -4.80 31.54 -7.19
N LYS A 395 -5.22 32.44 -6.29
CA LYS A 395 -4.44 33.61 -5.86
C LYS A 395 -3.19 33.25 -5.07
N GLU A 396 -3.21 32.13 -4.33
CA GLU A 396 -2.14 31.74 -3.42
C GLU A 396 -0.81 31.39 -4.13
N GLY A 397 -0.82 31.24 -5.46
CA GLY A 397 0.38 31.06 -6.29
C GLY A 397 1.08 32.35 -6.73
N HIS A 398 0.45 33.53 -6.56
CA HIS A 398 0.97 34.81 -7.05
C HIS A 398 1.47 35.69 -5.91
N LEU A 399 2.75 36.07 -5.97
CA LEU A 399 3.33 37.07 -5.08
C LEU A 399 2.59 38.41 -5.24
N PRO A 400 2.29 39.14 -4.15
CA PRO A 400 1.66 40.43 -4.25
C PRO A 400 2.57 41.38 -5.04
N GLN A 401 2.06 41.96 -6.14
CA GLN A 401 2.76 43.06 -6.82
C GLN A 401 2.94 44.23 -5.84
N VAL A 402 4.20 44.60 -5.61
CA VAL A 402 4.65 45.58 -4.60
C VAL A 402 4.43 47.04 -5.05
N ASN A 403 3.70 47.27 -6.15
CA ASN A 403 3.51 48.63 -6.67
C ASN A 403 2.25 49.26 -6.06
N GLY A 404 2.45 50.32 -5.27
CA GLY A 404 1.42 51.05 -4.48
C GLY A 404 0.35 51.81 -5.27
N HIS A 405 -0.07 51.31 -6.43
CA HIS A 405 -1.31 51.72 -7.08
C HIS A 405 -2.42 50.73 -6.69
N VAL A 406 -3.57 51.25 -6.23
CA VAL A 406 -4.79 50.45 -6.11
C VAL A 406 -5.12 49.96 -7.52
N PRO A 407 -4.94 48.67 -7.84
CA PRO A 407 -5.18 48.20 -9.18
C PRO A 407 -6.70 48.24 -9.38
N GLN A 408 -7.18 48.98 -10.38
CA GLN A 408 -8.56 48.88 -10.84
C GLN A 408 -8.61 47.88 -11.99
N VAL A 409 -9.68 47.08 -12.05
CA VAL A 409 -9.94 46.22 -13.21
C VAL A 409 -10.19 47.13 -14.42
N THR A 410 -9.22 47.24 -15.32
CA THR A 410 -9.38 47.96 -16.58
C THR A 410 -10.42 47.26 -17.47
N GLU A 411 -11.15 48.01 -18.29
CA GLU A 411 -12.20 47.45 -19.18
C GLU A 411 -11.68 46.33 -20.10
N GLU A 412 -10.43 46.40 -20.55
CA GLU A 412 -9.80 45.33 -21.34
C GLU A 412 -9.64 44.01 -20.54
N VAL A 413 -9.32 44.11 -19.24
CA VAL A 413 -9.19 42.94 -18.35
C VAL A 413 -10.59 42.36 -18.08
N ARG A 414 -11.59 43.23 -17.96
CA ARG A 414 -12.99 42.84 -17.78
C ARG A 414 -13.52 42.06 -18.99
N GLU A 415 -13.27 42.51 -20.21
CA GLU A 415 -13.67 41.80 -21.45
C GLU A 415 -12.98 40.45 -21.62
N ARG A 416 -11.70 40.35 -21.26
CA ARG A 416 -10.99 39.05 -21.32
C ARG A 416 -11.49 38.08 -20.25
N LEU A 417 -11.88 38.61 -19.09
CA LEU A 417 -12.38 37.82 -17.98
C LEU A 417 -13.82 37.35 -18.19
N THR A 418 -14.69 38.17 -18.80
CA THR A 418 -16.03 37.73 -19.24
C THR A 418 -15.93 36.58 -20.25
N GLY A 419 -14.95 36.61 -21.16
CA GLY A 419 -14.70 35.52 -22.11
C GLY A 419 -14.32 34.18 -21.46
N LYS A 420 -13.52 34.20 -20.38
CA LYS A 420 -13.07 32.96 -19.69
C LYS A 420 -14.06 32.44 -18.64
N VAL A 421 -14.75 33.33 -17.91
CA VAL A 421 -15.47 33.00 -16.68
C VAL A 421 -16.98 33.22 -16.81
N GLY A 422 -17.41 33.97 -17.83
CA GLY A 422 -18.81 34.36 -18.06
C GLY A 422 -19.18 35.69 -17.39
N GLU A 423 -20.26 36.31 -17.85
CA GLU A 423 -20.63 37.69 -17.50
C GLU A 423 -20.91 37.89 -16.00
N ILE A 424 -21.61 36.94 -15.38
CA ILE A 424 -22.07 37.04 -13.98
C ILE A 424 -20.89 36.97 -13.00
N ILE A 425 -20.01 35.99 -13.19
CA ILE A 425 -18.85 35.81 -12.31
C ILE A 425 -17.84 36.93 -12.56
N ALA A 426 -17.68 37.38 -13.80
CA ALA A 426 -16.83 38.52 -14.14
C ALA A 426 -17.30 39.82 -13.50
N ALA A 427 -18.61 40.10 -13.54
CA ALA A 427 -19.18 41.26 -12.88
C ALA A 427 -18.93 41.23 -11.37
N ARG A 428 -19.08 40.06 -10.74
CA ARG A 428 -18.87 39.91 -9.30
C ARG A 428 -17.40 40.06 -8.87
N ILE A 429 -16.47 39.57 -9.68
CA ILE A 429 -15.02 39.77 -9.45
C ILE A 429 -14.64 41.25 -9.65
N ALA A 430 -15.24 41.92 -10.63
CA ALA A 430 -15.02 43.35 -10.89
C ALA A 430 -15.57 44.24 -9.78
N GLU A 431 -16.77 43.95 -9.27
CA GLU A 431 -17.37 44.62 -8.12
C GLU A 431 -16.56 44.42 -6.83
N GLY A 432 -15.96 43.22 -6.66
CA GLY A 432 -15.10 42.91 -5.52
C GLY A 432 -13.72 43.58 -5.55
N GLY A 433 -13.32 44.20 -6.67
CA GLY A 433 -12.01 44.85 -6.82
C GLY A 433 -10.82 43.89 -6.78
N GLU A 434 -11.03 42.60 -7.02
CA GLU A 434 -10.00 41.56 -6.86
C GLU A 434 -9.10 41.41 -8.11
N VAL A 435 -8.25 42.39 -8.38
CA VAL A 435 -7.41 42.41 -9.60
C VAL A 435 -6.39 41.26 -9.65
N GLN A 436 -5.88 40.83 -8.50
CA GLN A 436 -4.94 39.70 -8.43
C GLN A 436 -5.62 38.38 -8.83
N LEU A 437 -6.89 38.19 -8.46
CA LEU A 437 -7.68 37.03 -8.88
C LEU A 437 -7.95 37.09 -10.39
N ALA A 438 -8.27 38.28 -10.90
CA ALA A 438 -8.50 38.48 -12.32
C ALA A 438 -7.25 38.13 -13.16
N GLN A 439 -6.06 38.55 -12.72
CA GLN A 439 -4.80 38.20 -13.37
C GLN A 439 -4.49 36.70 -13.27
N ALA A 440 -4.65 36.10 -12.08
CA ALA A 440 -4.44 34.67 -11.89
C ALA A 440 -5.33 33.82 -12.81
N ILE A 441 -6.60 34.20 -13.01
CA ILE A 441 -7.51 33.49 -13.93
C ILE A 441 -7.14 33.71 -15.41
N LEU A 442 -6.62 34.88 -15.77
CA LEU A 442 -6.20 35.16 -17.14
C LEU A 442 -4.91 34.40 -17.51
N GLU A 443 -4.00 34.19 -16.57
CA GLU A 443 -2.76 33.42 -16.75
C GLU A 443 -2.96 31.91 -16.62
N ALA A 444 -4.00 31.49 -15.88
CA ALA A 444 -4.42 30.10 -15.72
C ALA A 444 -4.93 29.50 -17.04
#